data_AF-A0A4E0RR47-F1
#
_entry.id   AF-A0A4E0RR47-F1
#
_cell.length_a   1.000
_cell.length_b   1.000
_cell.length_c   1.000
_cell.angle_alpha   90.00
_cell.angle_beta   90.00
_cell.angle_gamma   90.00
#
_symmetry.space_group_name_H-M   'P 1'
#
loop_
_entity.id
_entity.type
_entity.pdbx_description
1 polymer ?
#
loop_
_entity_poly.entity_id
_entity_poly.type
_entity_poly.pdbx_seq_one_letter_code
_entity_poly.pdbx_strand_id
1 'polypeptide(L)'
;MRVILQRIYQFRNQYSYFYKADDDTFSIIENLKHELANHNPDDPFMTGHRWHLRIPGGYFSGRAGYVLSREALKRIVEKAIFKHPKCPDTDESMEDVKMSICGSAVGVGGRILY
;
A
#
# COMPACT_ATOMS: atom_id res chain seq x y z
N MET A 1 2.40 12.31 1.57
CA MET A 1 2.19 10.92 2.05
C MET A 1 1.84 10.85 3.54
N ARG A 2 2.62 11.46 4.44
CA ARG A 2 2.37 11.39 5.90
C ARG A 2 0.96 11.80 6.33
N VAL A 3 0.53 12.99 5.93
CA VAL A 3 -0.75 13.57 6.37
C VAL A 3 -1.93 12.69 5.94
N ILE A 4 -1.90 12.21 4.70
CA ILE A 4 -2.96 11.35 4.17
C ILE A 4 -3.00 9.99 4.88
N LEU A 5 -1.84 9.36 5.15
CA LEU A 5 -1.78 8.11 5.91
C LEU A 5 -2.36 8.26 7.32
N GLN A 6 -2.03 9.34 8.03
CA GLN A 6 -2.60 9.63 9.35
C GLN A 6 -4.11 9.83 9.30
N ARG A 7 -4.61 10.50 8.25
CA ARG A 7 -6.04 10.72 8.05
C ARG A 7 -6.80 9.43 7.76
N ILE A 8 -6.33 8.62 6.81
CA ILE A 8 -7.02 7.35 6.47
C ILE A 8 -6.92 6.33 7.60
N TYR A 9 -5.84 6.37 8.40
CA TYR A 9 -5.68 5.47 9.54
C TYR A 9 -6.78 5.67 10.59
N GLN A 10 -7.41 6.84 10.70
CA GLN A 10 -8.58 7.03 11.58
C GLN A 10 -9.73 6.05 11.23
N PHE A 11 -9.81 5.61 9.98
CA PHE A 11 -10.82 4.69 9.47
C PHE A 11 -10.35 3.23 9.40
N ARG A 12 -9.17 2.88 9.95
CA ARG A 12 -8.56 1.54 9.77
C ARG A 12 -9.43 0.36 10.20
N ASN A 13 -10.41 0.56 11.09
CA ASN A 13 -11.30 -0.51 11.53
C ASN A 13 -12.66 -0.50 10.80
N GLN A 14 -12.94 0.52 9.99
CA GLN A 14 -14.19 0.68 9.25
C GLN A 14 -14.12 0.06 7.84
N TYR A 15 -12.92 0.00 7.25
CA TYR A 15 -12.71 -0.53 5.91
C TYR A 15 -11.75 -1.71 5.89
N SER A 16 -12.02 -2.66 5.01
CA SER A 16 -11.17 -3.84 4.78
C SER A 16 -9.95 -3.54 3.90
N TYR A 17 -10.10 -2.60 2.97
CA TYR A 17 -9.10 -2.27 1.95
C TYR A 17 -9.05 -0.76 1.73
N PHE A 18 -7.86 -0.25 1.40
CA PHE A 18 -7.60 1.15 1.10
C PHE A 18 -6.94 1.23 -0.27
N TYR A 19 -7.60 1.90 -1.22
CA TYR A 19 -7.13 2.00 -2.61
C TYR A 19 -6.55 3.39 -2.85
N LYS A 20 -5.29 3.43 -3.30
CA LYS A 20 -4.65 4.65 -3.82
C LYS A 20 -4.79 4.66 -5.33
N ALA A 21 -5.19 5.80 -5.87
CA ALA A 21 -5.23 6.09 -7.31
C ALA A 21 -4.85 7.56 -7.54
N ASP A 22 -4.40 7.89 -8.75
CA ASP A 22 -4.21 9.28 -9.18
C ASP A 22 -5.52 9.84 -9.76
N ASP A 23 -5.60 11.16 -9.90
CA ASP A 23 -6.79 11.86 -10.41
C ASP A 23 -7.06 11.61 -11.91
N ASP A 24 -6.07 11.09 -12.62
CA ASP A 24 -6.15 10.63 -14.02
C ASP A 24 -6.32 9.10 -14.15
N THR A 25 -6.56 8.37 -13.05
CA THR A 25 -6.69 6.91 -13.04
C THR A 25 -8.15 6.47 -13.22
N PHE A 26 -8.43 5.71 -14.29
CA PHE A 26 -9.72 5.03 -14.47
C PHE A 26 -9.70 3.62 -13.84
N SER A 27 -10.69 3.31 -13.00
CA SER A 27 -10.77 2.03 -12.27
C SER A 27 -12.14 1.38 -12.43
N ILE A 28 -12.16 0.09 -12.80
CA ILE A 28 -13.39 -0.73 -12.78
C ILE A 28 -13.51 -1.34 -11.37
N ILE A 29 -14.32 -0.71 -10.53
CA ILE A 29 -14.42 -1.05 -9.10
C ILE A 29 -15.01 -2.44 -8.88
N GLU A 30 -15.87 -2.92 -9.76
CA GLU A 30 -16.43 -4.27 -9.75
C GLU A 30 -15.34 -5.34 -9.86
N ASN A 31 -14.40 -5.17 -10.80
CA ASN A 31 -13.28 -6.08 -10.97
C ASN A 31 -12.35 -6.03 -9.75
N LEU A 32 -12.09 -4.83 -9.22
CA LEU A 32 -11.29 -4.67 -8.01
C LEU A 32 -11.93 -5.39 -6.80
N LYS A 33 -13.24 -5.25 -6.62
CA LYS A 33 -13.97 -5.95 -5.55
C LYS A 33 -13.97 -7.46 -5.74
N HIS A 34 -14.15 -7.93 -6.97
CA HIS A 34 -14.12 -9.35 -7.30
C HIS A 34 -12.79 -9.97 -6.91
N GLU A 35 -11.69 -9.30 -7.24
CA GLU A 35 -10.35 -9.77 -6.90
C GLU A 35 -10.11 -9.77 -5.39
N LEU A 36 -10.46 -8.68 -4.70
CA LEU A 36 -10.27 -8.56 -3.25
C LEU A 36 -11.17 -9.49 -2.42
N ALA A 37 -12.21 -10.08 -3.01
CA ALA A 37 -13.10 -11.01 -2.32
C ALA A 37 -12.40 -12.31 -1.89
N ASN A 38 -11.32 -12.68 -2.58
CA ASN A 38 -10.54 -13.90 -2.29
C ASN A 38 -9.40 -13.66 -1.29
N HIS A 39 -9.36 -12.50 -0.64
CA HIS A 39 -8.30 -12.13 0.28
C HIS A 39 -8.85 -11.84 1.68
N ASN A 40 -8.04 -12.19 2.69
CA ASN A 40 -8.30 -11.80 4.06
C ASN A 40 -7.72 -10.39 4.30
N PRO A 41 -8.53 -9.38 4.68
CA PRO A 41 -8.04 -8.03 4.94
C PRO A 41 -7.11 -7.93 6.16
N ASP A 42 -7.10 -8.93 7.04
CA ASP A 42 -6.20 -9.00 8.18
C ASP A 42 -4.84 -9.65 7.86
N ASP A 43 -4.65 -10.13 6.62
CA ASP A 43 -3.33 -10.48 6.11
C ASP A 43 -2.55 -9.21 5.74
N PRO A 44 -1.25 -9.09 6.09
CA PRO A 44 -0.46 -7.91 5.79
C PRO A 44 0.00 -7.89 4.32
N PHE A 45 -0.85 -7.45 3.40
CA PHE A 45 -0.48 -7.38 1.99
C PHE A 45 -0.76 -6.03 1.32
N MET A 46 0.07 -5.74 0.33
CA MET A 46 -0.14 -4.75 -0.72
C MET A 46 -0.30 -5.47 -2.07
N THR A 47 -1.07 -4.85 -2.96
CA THR A 47 -1.27 -5.40 -4.30
C THR A 47 -1.56 -4.32 -5.34
N GLY A 48 -1.26 -4.60 -6.61
CA GLY A 48 -1.37 -3.68 -7.74
C GLY A 48 -0.35 -4.03 -8.82
N HIS A 49 -0.14 -3.12 -9.77
CA HIS A 49 0.89 -3.32 -10.79
C HIS A 49 2.30 -3.18 -10.19
N ARG A 50 3.08 -4.27 -10.20
CA ARG A 50 4.41 -4.32 -9.60
C ARG A 50 5.50 -4.07 -10.63
N TRP A 51 6.27 -3.01 -10.43
CA TRP A 51 7.48 -2.74 -11.20
C TRP A 51 8.69 -3.37 -10.51
N HIS A 52 9.43 -4.21 -11.22
CA HIS A 52 10.67 -4.84 -10.73
C HIS A 52 11.91 -3.92 -10.87
N LEU A 53 11.73 -2.63 -10.60
CA LEU A 53 12.77 -1.61 -10.70
C LEU A 53 13.03 -0.97 -9.33
N ARG A 54 14.16 -0.27 -9.19
CA ARG A 54 14.55 0.61 -8.06
C ARG A 54 14.82 -0.06 -6.71
N ILE A 55 14.05 -1.07 -6.31
CA ILE A 55 14.21 -1.77 -5.02
C ILE A 55 14.19 -3.29 -5.21
N PRO A 56 14.93 -4.06 -4.37
CA PRO A 56 14.81 -5.52 -4.37
C PRO A 56 13.36 -5.95 -4.12
N GLY A 57 12.84 -6.80 -5.00
CA GLY A 57 11.43 -7.18 -4.99
C GLY A 57 10.51 -6.15 -5.66
N GLY A 58 10.96 -4.98 -6.10
CA GLY A 58 10.12 -4.02 -6.82
C GLY A 58 9.06 -3.31 -5.97
N TYR A 59 8.34 -2.39 -6.59
CA TYR A 59 7.37 -1.51 -5.95
C TYR A 59 6.02 -1.51 -6.70
N PHE A 60 4.94 -1.15 -6.01
CA PHE A 60 3.61 -1.03 -6.61
C PHE A 60 3.39 0.35 -7.21
N SER A 61 3.14 0.43 -8.52
CA SER A 61 3.01 1.68 -9.26
C SER A 61 1.93 2.60 -8.70
N GLY A 62 2.26 3.86 -8.43
CA GLY A 62 1.28 4.86 -8.02
C GLY A 62 0.19 5.10 -9.07
N ARG A 63 0.57 5.23 -10.34
CA ARG A 63 -0.35 5.56 -11.46
C ARG A 63 -1.27 4.42 -11.86
N ALA A 64 -0.83 3.18 -11.67
CA ALA A 64 -1.70 2.02 -11.91
C ALA A 64 -2.70 1.82 -10.77
N GLY A 65 -2.50 2.53 -9.65
CA GLY A 65 -3.17 2.29 -8.39
C GLY A 65 -2.64 1.07 -7.66
N TYR A 66 -2.79 1.09 -6.34
CA TYR A 66 -2.47 -0.04 -5.48
C TYR A 66 -3.40 -0.09 -4.27
N VAL A 67 -3.59 -1.28 -3.73
CA VAL A 67 -4.41 -1.55 -2.56
C VAL A 67 -3.54 -1.91 -1.37
N LEU A 68 -3.90 -1.36 -0.22
CA LEU A 68 -3.44 -1.78 1.10
C LEU A 68 -4.57 -2.57 1.76
N SER A 69 -4.25 -3.76 2.25
CA SER A 69 -5.08 -4.44 3.25
C SER A 69 -5.15 -3.63 4.55
N ARG A 70 -6.18 -3.90 5.35
CA ARG A 70 -6.36 -3.32 6.68
C ARG A 70 -5.11 -3.48 7.54
N GLU A 71 -4.57 -4.70 7.58
CA GLU A 71 -3.39 -5.01 8.37
C GLU A 71 -2.13 -4.34 7.79
N ALA A 72 -1.99 -4.24 6.46
CA ALA A 72 -0.88 -3.51 5.86
C ALA A 72 -0.87 -2.03 6.28
N LEU A 73 -2.03 -1.35 6.22
CA LEU A 73 -2.14 0.03 6.66
C LEU A 73 -1.74 0.18 8.13
N LYS A 74 -2.22 -0.71 9.00
CA LYS A 74 -1.87 -0.70 10.42
C LYS A 74 -0.37 -0.80 10.63
N ARG A 75 0.28 -1.81 10.04
CA ARG A 75 1.73 -2.02 10.20
C ARG A 75 2.54 -0.85 9.67
N ILE A 76 2.20 -0.30 8.50
CA ILE A 76 2.94 0.80 7.89
C ILE A 76 2.88 2.05 8.79
N VAL A 77 1.70 2.43 9.28
CA VAL A 77 1.54 3.62 10.14
C VAL A 77 2.08 3.41 11.55
N GLU A 78 1.86 2.23 12.13
CA GLU A 78 2.21 1.96 13.53
C GLU A 78 3.68 1.59 13.71
N LYS A 79 4.31 1.00 12.70
CA LYS A 79 5.65 0.39 12.84
C LYS A 79 6.68 0.91 11.83
N ALA A 80 6.29 1.38 10.65
CA ALA A 80 7.24 1.77 9.60
C ALA A 80 7.53 3.28 9.58
N ILE A 81 6.51 4.07 9.28
CA ILE A 81 6.63 5.51 9.00
C ILE A 81 7.16 6.27 10.22
N PHE A 82 8.34 6.89 10.09
CA PHE A 82 9.11 7.59 11.15
C PHE A 82 9.52 6.73 12.36
N LYS A 83 9.51 5.40 12.21
CA LYS A 83 9.75 4.46 13.32
C LYS A 83 10.75 3.38 12.96
N HIS A 84 10.74 2.93 11.71
CA HIS A 84 11.59 1.85 11.26
C HIS A 84 12.79 2.41 10.49
N PRO A 85 14.04 2.02 10.82
CA PRO A 85 15.25 2.58 10.21
C PRO A 85 15.38 2.28 8.70
N LYS A 86 14.66 1.27 8.20
CA LYS A 86 14.60 0.94 6.76
C LYS A 86 13.54 1.73 5.99
N CYS A 87 12.68 2.49 6.65
CA CYS A 87 11.64 3.31 6.03
C CYS A 87 12.15 4.76 5.96
N PRO A 88 12.28 5.39 4.78
CA PRO A 88 12.83 6.73 4.68
C PRO A 88 12.02 7.79 5.45
N ASP A 89 12.72 8.68 6.16
CA ASP A 89 12.08 9.74 6.96
C ASP A 89 11.75 10.99 6.15
N THR A 90 12.32 11.16 4.95
CA THR A 90 12.03 12.30 4.08
C THR A 90 10.75 12.08 3.28
N ASP A 91 9.93 13.11 3.11
CA ASP A 91 8.85 13.08 2.13
C ASP A 91 9.48 13.16 0.72
N GLU A 92 9.53 12.02 0.05
CA GLU A 92 10.14 11.86 -1.28
C GLU A 92 9.11 12.08 -2.39
N SER A 93 9.59 12.45 -3.58
CA SER A 93 8.78 12.54 -4.81
C SER A 93 8.30 11.18 -5.33
N MET A 94 8.80 10.07 -4.77
CA MET A 94 8.49 8.70 -5.15
C MET A 94 7.69 7.98 -4.06
N GLU A 95 6.46 8.44 -3.87
CA GLU A 95 5.54 7.94 -2.83
C GLU A 95 5.36 6.42 -2.86
N ASP A 96 5.21 5.87 -4.06
CA ASP A 96 4.98 4.46 -4.33
C ASP A 96 6.17 3.56 -3.98
N VAL A 97 7.38 4.02 -4.31
CA VAL A 97 8.63 3.37 -3.92
C VAL A 97 8.76 3.38 -2.41
N LYS A 98 8.59 4.54 -1.77
CA LYS A 98 8.68 4.67 -0.31
C LYS A 98 7.64 3.81 0.41
N MET A 99 6.40 3.79 -0.06
CA MET A 99 5.35 2.92 0.49
C MET A 99 5.73 1.44 0.42
N SER A 100 6.31 1.01 -0.70
CA SER A 100 6.75 -0.38 -0.89
C SER A 100 7.95 -0.74 0.01
N ILE A 101 8.91 0.19 0.19
CA ILE A 101 10.03 0.04 1.12
C ILE A 101 9.52 -0.10 2.57
N CYS A 102 8.67 0.85 2.99
CA CYS A 102 8.14 0.89 4.35
C CYS A 102 7.25 -0.32 4.66
N GLY A 103 6.43 -0.77 3.71
CA GLY A 103 5.66 -2.01 3.83
C GLY A 103 6.57 -3.24 3.98
N SER A 104 7.56 -3.39 3.10
CA SER A 104 8.51 -4.50 3.16
C SER A 104 9.27 -4.55 4.48
N ALA A 105 9.62 -3.37 5.03
CA ALA A 105 10.31 -3.26 6.30
C ALA A 105 9.53 -3.81 7.50
N VAL A 106 8.19 -3.86 7.41
CA VAL A 106 7.30 -4.35 8.48
C VAL A 106 6.54 -5.61 8.09
N GLY A 107 7.09 -6.37 7.12
CA GLY A 107 6.56 -7.66 6.70
C GLY A 107 5.22 -7.58 5.96
N VAL A 108 4.94 -6.45 5.29
CA VAL A 108 3.85 -6.37 4.32
C VAL A 108 4.33 -6.98 3.01
N GLY A 109 3.73 -8.10 2.64
CA GLY A 109 4.08 -8.83 1.43
C GLY A 109 3.42 -8.21 0.19
N GLY A 110 4.12 -8.27 -0.94
CA GLY A 110 3.50 -8.00 -2.24
C GLY A 110 2.79 -9.25 -2.76
N ARG A 111 1.47 -9.20 -2.92
CA ARG A 111 0.70 -10.24 -3.63
C ARG A 111 0.56 -9.83 -5.10
N ILE A 112 0.70 -10.80 -5.99
CA ILE A 112 0.42 -10.62 -7.42
C ILE A 112 -1.05 -11.04 -7.61
N LEU A 113 -1.86 -10.16 -8.19
CA LEU A 113 -3.21 -10.49 -8.65
C LEU A 113 -3.03 -11.21 -9.98
N TYR A 114 -3.60 -12.41 -10.10
CA TYR A 114 -3.57 -13.21 -11.32
C TYR A 114 -4.82 -12.93 -12.15
#